data_AF-A0A3A9YVI0-F1
#
_entry.id   AF-A0A3A9YVI0-F1
#
_cell.length_a   1.000
_cell.length_b   1.000
_cell.length_c   1.000
_cell.angle_alpha   90.00
_cell.angle_beta   90.00
_cell.angle_gamma   90.00
#
_symmetry.space_group_name_H-M   'P 1'
#
loop_
_entity.id
_entity.type
_entity.pdbx_description
1 polymer ?
#
loop_
_entity_poly.entity_id
_entity_poly.type
_entity_poly.pdbx_seq_one_letter_code
_entity_poly.pdbx_strand_id
1 'polypeptide(L)'
;MDCAELAVSVTGHVDDLGEAASAGDPDAFGAAADRLDADLEQARGDIDDAEVNAALDSLEEAVDGIRVDAREGVSLDLEPLGDASAHLTGACGS
;
A
#
# COMPACT_ATOMS: atom_id res chain seq x y z
N MET A 1 8.25 0.76 -14.19
CA MET A 1 8.69 0.55 -12.80
C MET A 1 9.23 -0.87 -12.66
N ASP A 2 10.31 -1.07 -11.88
CA ASP A 2 10.84 -2.40 -11.56
C ASP A 2 10.49 -2.79 -10.11
N CYS A 3 10.50 -4.09 -9.77
CA CYS A 3 10.05 -4.60 -8.46
C CYS A 3 10.77 -3.96 -7.26
N ALA A 4 12.08 -3.69 -7.38
CA ALA A 4 12.84 -3.03 -6.32
C ALA A 4 12.40 -1.56 -6.12
N GLU A 5 12.06 -0.86 -7.21
CA GLU A 5 11.57 0.52 -7.16
C GLU A 5 10.17 0.57 -6.54
N LEU A 6 9.32 -0.40 -6.91
CA LEU A 6 8.01 -0.58 -6.28
C LEU A 6 8.13 -0.82 -4.77
N ALA A 7 8.96 -1.76 -4.32
CA ALA A 7 9.08 -2.08 -2.89
C ALA A 7 9.51 -0.86 -2.06
N VAL A 8 10.40 -0.02 -2.60
CA VAL A 8 10.79 1.25 -1.97
C VAL A 8 9.62 2.23 -1.96
N SER A 9 8.89 2.36 -3.07
CA SER A 9 7.74 3.26 -3.17
C SER A 9 6.64 2.88 -2.18
N VAL A 10 6.28 1.60 -2.11
CA VAL A 10 5.29 1.06 -1.16
C VAL A 10 5.70 1.33 0.29
N THR A 11 6.98 1.13 0.64
CA THR A 11 7.47 1.43 1.99
C THR A 11 7.30 2.92 2.33
N GLY A 12 7.55 3.82 1.35
CA GLY A 12 7.32 5.25 1.51
C GLY A 12 5.84 5.59 1.69
N HIS A 13 4.96 5.00 0.88
CA HIS A 13 3.51 5.22 0.99
C HIS A 13 2.95 4.70 2.31
N VAL A 14 3.44 3.58 2.83
CA VAL A 14 3.05 3.03 4.14
C VAL A 14 3.40 4.01 5.27
N ASP A 15 4.57 4.65 5.20
CA ASP A 15 4.99 5.66 6.18
C ASP A 15 4.09 6.92 6.09
N ASP A 16 3.84 7.41 4.88
CA ASP A 16 2.93 8.55 4.62
C ASP A 16 1.51 8.27 5.13
N LEU A 17 0.99 7.05 4.90
CA LEU A 17 -0.31 6.60 5.39
C LEU A 17 -0.33 6.55 6.92
N GLY A 18 0.73 6.06 7.55
CA GLY A 18 0.86 6.00 9.01
C GLY A 18 0.94 7.37 9.67
N GLU A 19 1.66 8.31 9.06
CA GLU A 19 1.75 9.69 9.53
C GLU A 19 0.40 10.42 9.38
N ALA A 20 -0.26 10.28 8.22
CA ALA A 20 -1.59 10.86 7.99
C ALA A 20 -2.64 10.29 8.96
N ALA A 21 -2.62 8.98 9.19
CA ALA A 21 -3.46 8.30 10.17
C ALA A 21 -3.24 8.84 11.59
N SER A 22 -1.98 9.00 12.00
CA SER A 22 -1.60 9.52 13.32
C SER A 22 -1.98 11.01 13.50
N ALA A 23 -1.93 11.78 12.42
CA ALA A 23 -2.37 13.18 12.40
C ALA A 23 -3.90 13.32 12.38
N GLY A 24 -4.64 12.25 12.08
CA GLY A 24 -6.09 12.29 11.88
C GLY A 24 -6.48 13.11 10.66
N ASP A 25 -5.66 13.10 9.62
CA ASP A 25 -5.83 13.91 8.41
C ASP A 25 -6.33 13.04 7.24
N PRO A 26 -7.65 12.97 7.01
CA PRO A 26 -8.23 12.05 6.01
C PRO A 26 -7.91 12.46 4.57
N ASP A 27 -7.67 13.75 4.30
CA ASP A 27 -7.27 14.24 2.99
C ASP A 27 -5.83 13.80 2.67
N ALA A 28 -4.91 13.92 3.63
CA ALA A 28 -3.55 13.42 3.49
C ALA A 28 -3.52 11.90 3.31
N PHE A 29 -4.33 11.17 4.09
CA PHE A 29 -4.44 9.71 3.98
C PHE A 29 -4.96 9.29 2.60
N GLY A 30 -6.04 9.95 2.12
CA GLY A 30 -6.60 9.70 0.79
C GLY A 30 -5.56 9.92 -0.31
N ALA A 31 -4.83 11.04 -0.25
CA ALA A 31 -3.81 11.36 -1.24
C ALA A 31 -2.63 10.37 -1.24
N ALA A 32 -2.18 9.91 -0.07
CA ALA A 32 -1.15 8.87 0.02
C ALA A 32 -1.66 7.54 -0.56
N ALA A 33 -2.89 7.16 -0.22
CA ALA A 33 -3.50 5.95 -0.72
C ALA A 33 -3.69 5.97 -2.25
N ASP A 34 -4.08 7.11 -2.84
CA ASP A 34 -4.24 7.26 -4.29
C ASP A 34 -2.90 7.14 -5.03
N ARG A 35 -1.79 7.59 -4.42
CA ARG A 35 -0.44 7.42 -5.00
C ARG A 35 0.00 5.97 -4.95
N LEU A 36 -0.26 5.30 -3.83
CA LEU A 36 0.01 3.88 -3.70
C LEU A 36 -0.74 3.09 -4.77
N ASP A 37 -2.05 3.29 -4.91
CA ASP A 37 -2.90 2.66 -5.93
C ASP A 37 -2.31 2.82 -7.35
N ALA A 38 -1.93 4.04 -7.72
CA ALA A 38 -1.33 4.32 -9.02
C ALA A 38 0.01 3.60 -9.26
N ASP A 39 0.85 3.47 -8.22
CA ASP A 39 2.10 2.71 -8.29
C ASP A 39 1.85 1.20 -8.41
N LEU A 40 0.85 0.66 -7.69
CA LEU A 40 0.45 -0.75 -7.79
C LEU A 40 -0.09 -1.07 -9.20
N GLU A 41 -0.93 -0.20 -9.77
CA GLU A 41 -1.45 -0.34 -11.13
C GLU A 41 -0.33 -0.31 -12.18
N GLN A 42 0.63 0.60 -12.02
CA GLN A 42 1.79 0.67 -12.91
C GLN A 42 2.63 -0.61 -12.82
N ALA A 43 2.88 -1.09 -11.61
CA ALA A 43 3.62 -2.32 -11.38
C ALA A 43 2.91 -3.56 -11.96
N ARG A 44 1.59 -3.68 -11.85
CA ARG A 44 0.83 -4.76 -12.50
C ARG A 44 1.03 -4.78 -14.02
N GLY A 45 1.20 -3.60 -14.64
CA GLY A 45 1.46 -3.48 -16.08
C GLY A 45 2.90 -3.81 -16.48
N ASP A 46 3.87 -3.53 -15.60
CA ASP A 46 5.29 -3.69 -15.87
C ASP A 46 5.87 -5.05 -15.40
N ILE A 47 5.28 -5.68 -14.38
CA ILE A 47 5.80 -6.87 -13.70
C ILE A 47 4.90 -8.09 -13.97
N ASP A 48 5.39 -9.02 -14.78
CA ASP A 48 4.71 -10.29 -15.08
C ASP A 48 5.16 -11.40 -14.11
N ASP A 49 4.81 -11.25 -12.83
CA ASP A 49 5.08 -12.26 -11.78
C ASP A 49 3.84 -12.50 -10.91
N ALA A 50 3.42 -13.76 -10.77
CA ALA A 50 2.18 -14.10 -10.08
C ALA A 50 2.23 -13.82 -8.58
N GLU A 51 3.40 -13.96 -7.95
CA GLU A 51 3.60 -13.76 -6.52
C GLU A 51 3.63 -12.27 -6.20
N VAL A 52 4.30 -11.48 -7.05
CA VAL A 52 4.24 -10.01 -7.00
C VAL A 52 2.81 -9.52 -7.19
N ASN A 53 2.09 -10.02 -8.21
CA ASN A 53 0.69 -9.62 -8.44
C ASN A 53 -0.21 -9.94 -7.24
N ALA A 54 -0.04 -11.10 -6.58
CA ALA A 54 -0.78 -11.42 -5.36
C ALA A 54 -0.46 -10.49 -4.19
N ALA A 55 0.80 -10.04 -4.08
CA ALA A 55 1.19 -9.03 -3.08
C ALA A 55 0.60 -7.65 -3.39
N LEU A 56 0.52 -7.26 -4.68
CA LEU A 56 -0.15 -6.03 -5.12
C LEU A 56 -1.64 -6.04 -4.74
N ASP A 57 -2.35 -7.14 -5.01
CA ASP A 57 -3.76 -7.32 -4.59
C ASP A 57 -3.93 -7.19 -3.07
N SER A 58 -3.03 -7.78 -2.29
CA SER A 58 -3.08 -7.71 -0.82
C SER A 58 -2.89 -6.27 -0.31
N LEU A 59 -2.02 -5.49 -0.96
CA LEU A 59 -1.81 -4.07 -0.64
C LEU A 59 -3.06 -3.24 -0.95
N GLU A 60 -3.65 -3.46 -2.12
CA GLU A 60 -4.87 -2.76 -2.56
C GLU A 60 -6.04 -3.03 -1.61
N GLU A 61 -6.23 -4.29 -1.21
CA GLU A 61 -7.29 -4.71 -0.27
C GLU A 61 -7.07 -4.12 1.14
N ALA A 62 -5.82 -4.06 1.61
CA ALA A 62 -5.48 -3.42 2.88
C ALA A 62 -5.78 -1.91 2.87
N VAL A 63 -5.39 -1.21 1.79
CA VAL A 63 -5.67 0.22 1.62
C VAL A 63 -7.17 0.50 1.62
N ASP A 64 -7.97 -0.29 0.89
CA ASP A 64 -9.42 -0.09 0.83
C ASP A 64 -10.08 -0.30 2.21
N GLY A 65 -9.66 -1.31 2.96
CA GLY A 65 -10.10 -1.53 4.35
C GLY A 65 -9.83 -0.31 5.24
N ILE A 66 -8.60 0.21 5.21
CA ILE A 66 -8.24 1.37 6.03
C ILE A 66 -8.96 2.65 5.57
N ARG A 67 -9.23 2.82 4.26
CA ARG A 67 -10.06 3.91 3.74
C ARG A 67 -11.47 3.87 4.30
N VAL A 68 -12.05 2.68 4.45
CA VAL A 68 -13.36 2.50 5.10
C VAL A 68 -13.27 2.90 6.57
N ASP A 69 -12.28 2.39 7.31
CA ASP A 69 -12.08 2.71 8.72
C ASP A 69 -11.88 4.21 8.95
N ALA A 70 -11.11 4.89 8.10
CA ALA A 70 -10.88 6.33 8.14
C ALA A 70 -12.16 7.14 7.93
N ARG A 71 -13.05 6.68 7.05
CA ARG A 71 -14.36 7.32 6.83
C ARG A 71 -15.32 7.10 7.98
N GLU A 72 -15.26 5.94 8.63
CA GLU A 72 -16.09 5.61 9.79
C GLU A 72 -15.56 6.23 11.10
N GLY A 73 -14.35 6.78 11.09
CA GLY A 73 -13.72 7.42 12.25
C GLY A 73 -13.33 6.42 13.34
N VAL A 74 -13.10 5.16 12.95
CA VAL A 74 -12.57 4.12 13.82
C VAL A 74 -11.04 4.15 13.81
N SER A 75 -10.44 3.47 14.79
CA SER A 75 -8.98 3.32 14.88
C SER A 75 -8.46 2.67 13.61
N LEU A 76 -7.48 3.30 12.96
CA LEU A 76 -6.87 2.79 11.74
C LEU A 76 -5.89 1.67 12.10
N ASP A 77 -6.20 0.45 11.66
CA ASP A 77 -5.32 -0.69 11.82
C ASP A 77 -4.43 -0.81 10.58
N LEU A 78 -3.14 -0.51 10.75
CA LEU A 78 -2.16 -0.51 9.65
C LEU A 78 -1.41 -1.84 9.53
N GLU A 79 -1.72 -2.82 10.38
CA GLU A 79 -1.07 -4.14 10.38
C GLU A 79 -1.22 -4.86 9.02
N PRO A 80 -2.41 -4.87 8.36
CA PRO A 80 -2.58 -5.46 7.04
C PRO A 80 -1.68 -4.82 5.98
N LEU A 81 -1.49 -3.50 6.07
CA LEU A 81 -0.65 -2.74 5.14
C LEU A 81 0.83 -3.13 5.29
N GLY A 82 1.29 -3.30 6.53
CA GLY A 82 2.64 -3.76 6.85
C GLY A 82 2.90 -5.20 6.38
N ASP A 83 1.93 -6.11 6.59
CA ASP A 83 2.05 -7.51 6.19
C ASP A 83 2.11 -7.64 4.65
N ALA A 84 1.25 -6.92 3.94
CA ALA A 84 1.25 -6.89 2.49
C ALA A 84 2.54 -6.28 1.91
N SER A 85 3.09 -5.24 2.56
CA SER A 85 4.38 -4.65 2.19
C SER A 85 5.55 -5.62 2.38
N ALA A 86 5.53 -6.40 3.46
CA ALA A 86 6.52 -7.44 3.72
C ALA A 86 6.42 -8.58 2.69
N HIS A 87 5.20 -9.00 2.35
CA HIS A 87 4.94 -9.99 1.30
C HIS A 87 5.50 -9.52 -0.05
N LEU A 88 5.22 -8.27 -0.44
CA LEU A 88 5.75 -7.70 -1.68
C LEU A 88 7.29 -7.67 -1.68
N THR A 89 7.90 -7.25 -0.58
CA THR A 89 9.37 -7.24 -0.44
C THR A 89 9.95 -8.65 -0.59
N GLY A 90 9.26 -9.66 -0.05
CA GLY A 90 9.59 -11.07 -0.23
C GLY A 90 9.50 -11.50 -1.70
N ALA A 91 8.40 -11.19 -2.37
CA ALA A 91 8.16 -11.53 -3.77
C ALA A 91 9.11 -10.83 -4.75
N CYS A 92 9.55 -9.61 -4.43
CA CYS A 92 10.55 -8.88 -5.23
C CYS A 92 11.99 -9.36 -5.01
N GLY A 93 12.25 -10.08 -3.91
CA GLY A 93 13.57 -10.55 -3.51
C GLY A 93 13.87 -12.01 -3.85
N SER A 94 12.89 -12.75 -4.38
CA SER A 94 12.95 -14.18 -4.73
C SER A 94 13.49 -14.47 -6.13
#